data_AF-A0A7T7U1C4-F1
#
_entry.id   AF-A0A7T7U1C4-F1
#
_cell.length_a   1.000
_cell.length_b   1.000
_cell.length_c   1.000
_cell.angle_alpha   90.00
_cell.angle_beta   90.00
_cell.angle_gamma   90.00
#
_symmetry.space_group_name_H-M   'P 1'
#
loop_
_entity.id
_entity.type
_entity.pdbx_description
1 polymer ?
#
loop_
_entity_poly.entity_id
_entity_poly.type
_entity_poly.pdbx_seq_one_letter_code
_entity_poly.pdbx_strand_id
1 'polypeptide(L)'
;MMNLYLSKKEFDIHAVYNALAMIDSYFSRLEHLLVLSLPFVKSNQSYDMKKFIGEIWSKKYVEVLGLKGEAKRIFDELNTIKERYRNTFAHGGFEKKGHSFHFHLENYGAIPATMSDYKNSVHFRSTPLDKKKFQQICKLLDDLDNFFSENFESVWMFCLSGLDLIMDNKSLSLMLYKAMDLEIFEDWLENENERLCNYINADY
;
A
#
# COMPACT_ATOMS: atom_id res chain seq x y z
N MET A 1 -2.32 2.78 40.27
CA MET A 1 -1.46 3.51 39.30
C MET A 1 -0.66 2.57 38.39
N MET A 2 0.08 1.59 38.93
CA MET A 2 0.91 0.66 38.13
C MET A 2 0.11 -0.22 37.15
N ASN A 3 -1.09 -0.67 37.53
CA ASN A 3 -1.95 -1.47 36.65
C ASN A 3 -2.49 -0.70 35.43
N LEU A 4 -2.84 0.58 35.59
CA LEU A 4 -3.23 1.45 34.47
C LEU A 4 -2.05 1.74 33.52
N TYR A 5 -0.84 1.86 34.06
CA TYR A 5 0.36 2.11 33.27
C TYR A 5 0.75 0.89 32.41
N LEU A 6 0.67 -0.31 32.98
CA LEU A 6 0.92 -1.56 32.25
C LEU A 6 -0.12 -1.79 31.14
N SER A 7 -1.41 -1.60 31.46
CA SER A 7 -2.49 -1.65 30.46
C SER A 7 -2.29 -0.66 29.32
N LYS A 8 -1.93 0.60 29.61
CA LYS A 8 -1.64 1.60 28.58
C LYS A 8 -0.50 1.17 27.66
N LYS A 9 0.55 0.57 28.21
CA LYS A 9 1.70 0.08 27.44
C LYS A 9 1.33 -1.08 26.52
N GLU A 10 0.47 -1.99 26.97
CA GLU A 10 -0.08 -3.08 26.14
C GLU A 10 -0.90 -2.51 24.96
N PHE A 11 -1.77 -1.53 25.24
CA PHE A 11 -2.52 -0.84 24.18
C PHE A 11 -1.61 -0.17 23.15
N ASP A 12 -0.56 0.51 23.59
CA ASP A 12 0.41 1.16 22.70
C ASP A 12 1.13 0.13 21.80
N ILE A 13 1.43 -1.06 22.33
CA ILE A 13 2.04 -2.16 21.57
C ILE A 13 1.05 -2.71 20.52
N HIS A 14 -0.20 -2.99 20.91
CA HIS A 14 -1.23 -3.44 19.97
C HIS A 14 -1.50 -2.43 18.86
N ALA A 15 -1.51 -1.13 19.19
CA ALA A 15 -1.67 -0.07 18.20
C ALA A 15 -0.55 -0.08 17.15
N VAL A 16 0.70 -0.33 17.57
CA VAL A 16 1.83 -0.47 16.65
C VAL A 16 1.67 -1.69 15.74
N TYR A 17 1.31 -2.85 16.28
CA TYR A 17 1.11 -4.05 15.44
C TYR A 17 -0.02 -3.86 14.43
N ASN A 18 -1.13 -3.24 14.84
CA ASN A 18 -2.22 -2.92 13.92
C ASN A 18 -1.78 -1.94 12.83
N ALA A 19 -0.97 -0.94 13.16
CA ALA A 19 -0.44 0.00 12.19
C ALA A 19 0.52 -0.67 11.18
N LEU A 20 1.35 -1.61 11.64
CA LEU A 20 2.23 -2.39 10.75
C LEU A 20 1.41 -3.29 9.82
N ALA A 21 0.41 -3.99 10.36
CA ALA A 21 -0.50 -4.81 9.57
C ALA A 21 -1.25 -3.97 8.52
N MET A 22 -1.74 -2.78 8.90
CA MET A 22 -2.36 -1.83 7.98
C MET A 22 -1.43 -1.46 6.82
N ILE A 23 -0.17 -1.12 7.11
CA ILE A 23 0.83 -0.78 6.08
C ILE A 23 1.02 -1.96 5.13
N ASP A 24 1.21 -3.18 5.66
CA ASP A 24 1.43 -4.36 4.83
C ASP A 24 0.21 -4.71 3.97
N SER A 25 -0.99 -4.68 4.55
CA SER A 25 -2.25 -4.89 3.83
C SER A 25 -2.46 -3.83 2.74
N TYR A 26 -2.14 -2.56 3.01
CA TYR A 26 -2.24 -1.50 2.02
C TYR A 26 -1.26 -1.72 0.86
N PHE A 27 0.00 -2.10 1.12
CA PHE A 27 0.95 -2.40 0.05
C PHE A 27 0.51 -3.61 -0.78
N SER A 28 -0.14 -4.61 -0.16
CA SER A 28 -0.76 -5.71 -0.88
C SER A 28 -1.85 -5.21 -1.84
N ARG A 29 -2.80 -4.41 -1.32
CA ARG A 29 -3.86 -3.77 -2.13
C ARG A 29 -3.27 -2.91 -3.25
N LEU A 30 -2.24 -2.11 -2.98
CA LEU A 30 -1.58 -1.26 -3.97
C LEU A 30 -0.98 -2.09 -5.11
N GLU A 31 -0.35 -3.23 -4.81
CA GLU A 31 0.17 -4.10 -5.88
C GLU A 31 -0.94 -4.65 -6.76
N HIS A 32 -2.08 -5.03 -6.19
CA HIS A 32 -3.27 -5.42 -6.96
C HIS A 32 -3.81 -4.27 -7.81
N LEU A 33 -3.98 -3.08 -7.22
CA LEU A 33 -4.41 -1.88 -7.92
C LEU A 33 -3.54 -1.58 -9.15
N LEU A 34 -2.20 -1.66 -8.99
CA LEU A 34 -1.25 -1.44 -10.08
C LEU A 34 -1.36 -2.49 -11.19
N VAL A 35 -1.59 -3.76 -10.83
CA VAL A 35 -1.83 -4.85 -11.82
C VAL A 35 -3.09 -4.59 -12.61
N LEU A 36 -4.19 -4.24 -11.95
CA LEU A 36 -5.47 -3.94 -12.60
C LEU A 36 -5.41 -2.66 -13.45
N SER A 37 -4.54 -1.71 -13.09
CA SER A 37 -4.34 -0.46 -13.82
C SER A 37 -3.63 -0.64 -15.16
N LEU A 38 -2.78 -1.67 -15.29
CA LEU A 38 -1.87 -1.81 -16.43
C LEU A 38 -2.57 -1.78 -17.80
N PRO A 39 -3.67 -2.53 -18.03
CA PRO A 39 -4.35 -2.52 -19.33
C PRO A 39 -4.91 -1.17 -19.74
N PHE A 40 -5.36 -0.38 -18.76
CA PHE A 40 -5.90 0.96 -19.00
C PHE A 40 -4.79 1.92 -19.45
N VAL A 41 -3.66 1.92 -18.73
CA VAL A 41 -2.51 2.79 -19.02
C VAL A 41 -1.80 2.39 -20.31
N LYS A 42 -1.76 1.09 -20.63
CA LYS A 42 -1.06 0.53 -21.79
C LYS A 42 -2.01 0.10 -22.91
N SER A 43 -3.22 0.64 -22.96
CA SER A 43 -4.27 0.27 -23.94
C SER A 43 -3.81 0.26 -25.41
N ASN A 44 -2.86 1.14 -25.77
CA ASN A 44 -2.30 1.27 -27.12
C ASN A 44 -0.87 0.68 -27.27
N GLN A 45 -0.38 -0.06 -26.28
CA GLN A 45 0.99 -0.58 -26.24
C GLN A 45 0.99 -2.09 -25.99
N SER A 46 2.00 -2.78 -26.48
CA SER A 46 2.22 -4.18 -26.11
C SER A 46 2.75 -4.25 -24.67
N TYR A 47 2.18 -5.14 -23.86
CA TYR A 47 2.63 -5.42 -22.50
C TYR A 47 2.49 -6.91 -22.19
N ASP A 48 3.30 -7.40 -21.24
CA ASP A 48 3.24 -8.79 -20.75
C ASP A 48 2.71 -8.78 -19.32
N MET A 49 1.43 -9.15 -19.16
CA MET A 49 0.76 -9.18 -17.86
C MET A 49 1.41 -10.20 -16.90
N LYS A 50 1.83 -11.37 -17.39
CA LYS A 50 2.44 -12.40 -16.54
C LYS A 50 3.76 -11.92 -15.96
N LYS A 51 4.58 -11.30 -16.82
CA LYS A 51 5.83 -10.68 -16.37
C LYS A 51 5.55 -9.56 -15.38
N PHE A 52 4.58 -8.69 -15.67
CA PHE A 52 4.25 -7.55 -14.82
C PHE A 52 3.79 -7.96 -13.42
N ILE A 53 2.95 -8.99 -13.30
CA ILE A 53 2.51 -9.54 -12.01
C ILE A 53 3.69 -9.98 -11.14
N GLY A 54 4.71 -10.58 -11.76
CA GLY A 54 5.93 -11.04 -11.09
C GLY A 54 6.91 -9.94 -10.67
N GLU A 55 6.70 -8.69 -11.08
CA GLU A 55 7.58 -7.58 -10.72
C GLU A 55 7.30 -7.05 -9.30
N ILE A 56 8.29 -6.37 -8.71
CA ILE A 56 8.13 -5.70 -7.43
C ILE A 56 7.23 -4.46 -7.55
N TRP A 57 6.52 -4.11 -6.47
CA TRP A 57 5.64 -2.94 -6.39
C TRP A 57 6.24 -1.65 -6.98
N SER A 58 7.53 -1.39 -6.76
CA SER A 58 8.15 -0.13 -7.16
C SER A 58 8.26 -0.03 -8.68
N LYS A 59 8.60 -1.13 -9.36
CA LYS A 59 8.58 -1.18 -10.82
C LYS A 59 7.17 -1.09 -11.37
N LYS A 60 6.20 -1.76 -10.73
CA LYS A 60 4.78 -1.66 -11.09
C LYS A 60 4.28 -0.21 -11.00
N TYR A 61 4.63 0.49 -9.92
CA TYR A 61 4.29 1.88 -9.71
C TYR A 61 4.86 2.78 -10.81
N VAL A 62 6.15 2.64 -11.11
CA VAL A 62 6.82 3.45 -12.14
C VAL A 62 6.22 3.21 -13.52
N GLU A 63 5.84 1.98 -13.84
CA GLU A 63 5.24 1.64 -15.14
C GLU A 63 3.83 2.25 -15.31
N VAL A 64 3.03 2.27 -14.24
CA VAL A 64 1.63 2.71 -14.26
C VAL A 64 1.52 4.23 -14.07
N LEU A 65 2.18 4.78 -13.06
CA LEU A 65 2.02 6.18 -12.63
C LEU A 65 3.19 7.06 -13.06
N GLY A 66 4.34 6.46 -13.36
CA GLY A 66 5.57 7.20 -13.66
C GLY A 66 6.19 7.87 -12.43
N LEU A 67 7.26 8.65 -12.68
CA LEU A 67 7.99 9.40 -11.65
C LEU A 67 8.06 10.88 -12.00
N LYS A 68 6.90 11.53 -12.07
CA LYS A 68 6.77 12.97 -12.32
C LYS A 68 5.79 13.61 -11.35
N GLY A 69 6.02 14.88 -11.02
CA GLY A 69 5.12 15.68 -10.18
C GLY A 69 4.74 14.97 -8.88
N GLU A 70 3.45 14.92 -8.62
CA GLU A 70 2.87 14.35 -7.41
C GLU A 70 3.11 12.84 -7.28
N ALA A 71 3.02 12.09 -8.38
CA ALA A 71 3.29 10.65 -8.38
C ALA A 71 4.71 10.33 -7.90
N LYS A 72 5.70 11.18 -8.21
CA LYS A 72 7.07 11.01 -7.70
C LYS A 72 7.16 11.28 -6.20
N ARG A 73 6.54 12.37 -5.72
CA ARG A 73 6.52 12.72 -4.29
C ARG A 73 5.98 11.55 -3.47
N ILE A 74 4.81 11.03 -3.88
CA ILE A 74 4.15 9.91 -3.22
C ILE A 74 5.03 8.65 -3.25
N PHE A 75 5.67 8.35 -4.39
CA PHE A 75 6.58 7.22 -4.52
C PHE A 75 7.75 7.27 -3.54
N ASP A 76 8.44 8.42 -3.45
CA ASP A 76 9.61 8.60 -2.60
C ASP A 76 9.23 8.44 -1.10
N GLU A 77 8.06 8.97 -0.71
CA GLU A 77 7.54 8.83 0.66
C GLU A 77 7.10 7.39 0.97
N LEU A 78 6.42 6.71 0.04
CA LEU A 78 6.03 5.30 0.19
C LEU A 78 7.26 4.39 0.31
N ASN A 79 8.31 4.65 -0.48
CA ASN A 79 9.54 3.87 -0.39
C ASN A 79 10.19 4.05 0.99
N THR A 80 10.18 5.27 1.54
CA THR A 80 10.66 5.55 2.90
C THR A 80 9.88 4.77 3.96
N ILE A 81 8.55 4.70 3.84
CA ILE A 81 7.71 3.91 4.77
C ILE A 81 8.02 2.42 4.66
N LYS A 82 8.13 1.90 3.43
CA LYS A 82 8.41 0.47 3.20
C LYS A 82 9.77 0.06 3.74
N GLU A 83 10.78 0.89 3.52
CA GLU A 83 12.12 0.66 4.07
C GLU A 83 12.13 0.72 5.60
N ARG A 84 11.46 1.72 6.18
CA ARG A 84 11.52 1.98 7.62
C ARG A 84 10.68 1.03 8.47
N TYR A 85 9.50 0.63 7.99
CA TYR A 85 8.55 -0.15 8.78
C TYR A 85 8.44 -1.58 8.27
N ARG A 86 8.22 -1.81 6.97
CA ARG A 86 8.07 -3.17 6.46
C ARG A 86 9.37 -3.97 6.54
N ASN A 87 10.49 -3.42 6.05
CA ASN A 87 11.76 -4.14 6.07
C ASN A 87 12.34 -4.28 7.50
N THR A 88 12.29 -3.24 8.32
CA THR A 88 12.85 -3.28 9.69
C THR A 88 12.10 -4.24 10.60
N PHE A 89 10.76 -4.33 10.51
CA PHE A 89 9.97 -5.22 11.35
C PHE A 89 9.89 -6.66 10.82
N ALA A 90 9.88 -6.87 9.50
CA ALA A 90 9.99 -8.21 8.92
C ALA A 90 11.31 -8.91 9.27
N HIS A 91 12.35 -8.15 9.63
CA HIS A 91 13.64 -8.66 10.11
C HIS A 91 13.75 -8.69 11.65
N GLY A 92 12.64 -8.55 12.39
CA GLY A 92 12.64 -8.65 13.86
C GLY A 92 13.16 -7.40 14.58
N GLY A 93 13.05 -6.22 13.97
CA GLY A 93 13.59 -4.97 14.52
C GLY A 93 15.06 -4.73 14.19
N PHE A 94 15.66 -5.58 13.35
CA PHE A 94 17.01 -5.40 12.82
C PHE A 94 16.92 -4.73 11.45
N GLU A 95 17.36 -3.47 11.35
CA GLU A 95 17.49 -2.82 10.04
C GLU A 95 18.50 -3.57 9.16
N LYS A 96 18.32 -3.57 7.83
CA LYS A 96 19.23 -4.22 6.85
C LYS A 96 20.71 -3.77 6.95
N LYS A 97 21.00 -2.70 7.68
CA LYS A 97 22.35 -2.22 8.01
C LYS A 97 22.80 -2.49 9.45
N GLY A 98 22.13 -3.39 10.18
CA GLY A 98 22.71 -4.10 11.33
C GLY A 98 23.08 -3.24 12.54
N HIS A 99 22.24 -2.30 12.97
CA HIS A 99 22.57 -1.45 14.12
C HIS A 99 21.47 -1.37 15.18
N SER A 100 20.90 -2.50 15.57
CA SER A 100 20.29 -2.67 16.90
C SER A 100 21.41 -3.02 17.89
N PHE A 101 22.10 -1.99 18.38
CA PHE A 101 23.10 -2.16 19.43
C PHE A 101 22.40 -2.28 20.77
N HIS A 102 22.87 -3.18 21.63
CA HIS A 102 22.47 -3.21 23.02
C HIS A 102 23.58 -2.53 23.83
N PHE A 103 23.31 -1.36 24.40
CA PHE A 103 24.23 -0.70 25.31
C PHE A 103 23.94 -1.17 26.74
N HIS A 104 24.98 -1.59 27.45
CA HIS A 104 24.86 -1.87 28.87
C HIS A 104 25.05 -0.57 29.65
N LEU A 105 23.99 -0.09 30.29
CA LEU A 105 24.09 0.98 31.27
C LEU A 105 24.23 0.37 32.66
N GLU A 106 25.21 0.86 33.41
CA GLU A 106 25.42 0.48 34.81
C GLU A 106 24.14 0.78 35.61
N ASN A 107 23.63 -0.23 36.33
CA ASN A 107 22.35 -0.25 37.06
C ASN A 107 21.05 -0.36 36.23
N TYR A 108 21.10 -0.35 34.89
CA TYR A 108 19.90 -0.43 34.03
C TYR A 108 19.89 -1.63 33.07
N GLY A 109 21.04 -2.30 32.88
CA GLY A 109 21.16 -3.48 32.02
C GLY A 109 21.26 -3.14 30.54
N ALA A 110 20.99 -4.12 29.68
CA ALA A 110 21.04 -3.97 28.23
C ALA A 110 19.86 -3.15 27.70
N ILE A 111 20.13 -1.98 27.12
CA ILE A 111 19.14 -1.11 26.49
C ILE A 111 19.30 -1.18 24.97
N PRO A 112 18.22 -1.49 24.22
CA PRO A 112 18.27 -1.46 22.77
C PRO A 112 18.40 -0.02 22.26
N ALA A 113 19.33 0.20 21.35
CA ALA A 113 19.57 1.47 20.68
C ALA A 113 19.68 1.25 19.18
N THR A 114 19.05 2.14 18.42
CA THR A 114 19.13 2.16 16.96
C THR A 114 20.07 3.29 16.56
N MET A 115 21.11 2.99 15.78
CA MET A 115 21.90 4.05 15.15
C MET A 115 21.13 4.62 13.99
N SER A 116 20.46 5.74 14.22
CA SER A 116 19.83 6.49 13.15
C SER A 116 20.82 7.51 12.60
N ASP A 117 20.94 7.63 11.27
CA ASP A 117 21.76 8.64 10.56
C ASP A 117 21.36 10.11 10.84
N TYR A 118 20.47 10.37 11.80
CA TYR A 118 20.15 11.72 12.27
C TYR A 118 21.32 12.26 13.09
N LYS A 119 22.12 13.13 12.47
CA LYS A 119 23.30 13.81 13.06
C LYS A 119 23.09 14.51 14.41
N ASN A 120 21.87 14.64 14.95
CA ASN A 120 21.56 15.50 16.10
C ASN A 120 20.75 14.88 17.25
N SER A 121 20.47 13.58 17.30
CA SER A 121 19.81 13.01 18.49
C SER A 121 19.84 11.49 18.59
N VAL A 122 20.36 10.98 19.72
CA VAL A 122 20.14 9.60 20.16
C VAL A 122 18.67 9.48 20.60
N HIS A 123 17.89 8.63 19.95
CA HIS A 123 16.50 8.40 20.29
C HIS A 123 16.32 7.00 20.88
N PHE A 124 16.03 6.95 22.19
CA PHE A 124 15.52 5.75 22.83
C PHE A 124 14.00 5.74 22.70
N ARG A 125 13.44 4.89 21.83
CA ARG A 125 11.99 4.69 21.76
C ARG A 125 11.65 3.23 21.99
N SER A 126 10.85 2.97 23.01
CA SER A 126 10.26 1.65 23.27
C SER A 126 9.18 1.27 22.25
N THR A 127 8.61 2.26 21.56
CA THR A 127 7.54 2.10 20.58
C THR A 127 7.92 2.77 19.26
N PRO A 128 7.97 2.01 18.15
CA PRO A 128 8.57 2.47 16.89
C PRO A 128 7.71 3.46 16.10
N LEU A 129 6.41 3.48 16.34
CA LEU A 129 5.46 4.37 15.70
C LEU A 129 4.73 5.21 16.77
N ASP A 130 4.70 6.52 16.58
CA ASP A 130 3.92 7.44 17.42
C ASP A 130 2.65 7.91 16.67
N LYS A 131 1.71 8.50 17.40
CA LYS A 131 0.43 8.96 16.85
C LYS A 131 0.60 9.92 15.66
N LYS A 132 1.56 10.83 15.73
CA LYS A 132 1.79 11.83 14.67
C LYS A 132 2.28 11.16 13.39
N LYS A 133 3.25 10.25 13.50
CA LYS A 133 3.75 9.47 12.37
C LYS A 133 2.66 8.57 11.80
N PHE A 134 1.86 7.92 12.64
CA PHE A 134 0.73 7.12 12.18
C PHE A 134 -0.24 7.95 11.32
N GLN A 135 -0.63 9.15 11.79
CA GLN A 135 -1.49 10.06 11.02
C GLN A 135 -0.85 10.51 9.71
N GLN A 136 0.45 10.76 9.69
CA GLN A 136 1.18 11.10 8.46
C GLN A 136 1.20 9.95 7.46
N ILE A 137 1.36 8.71 7.94
CA ILE A 137 1.29 7.51 7.10
C ILE A 137 -0.11 7.40 6.51
N CYS A 138 -1.17 7.41 7.32
CA CYS A 138 -2.55 7.34 6.83
C CYS A 138 -2.80 8.41 5.77
N LYS A 139 -2.43 9.67 6.04
CA LYS A 139 -2.58 10.75 5.09
C LYS A 139 -1.87 10.48 3.76
N LEU A 140 -0.66 9.92 3.77
CA LEU A 140 0.03 9.58 2.52
C LEU A 140 -0.70 8.47 1.74
N LEU A 141 -1.25 7.48 2.43
CA LEU A 141 -2.03 6.42 1.79
C LEU A 141 -3.31 7.00 1.16
N ASP A 142 -3.97 7.91 1.87
CA ASP A 142 -5.14 8.65 1.38
C ASP A 142 -4.76 9.54 0.18
N ASP A 143 -3.62 10.23 0.22
CA ASP A 143 -3.11 11.05 -0.89
C ASP A 143 -2.92 10.20 -2.16
N LEU A 144 -2.43 8.97 -2.03
CA LEU A 144 -2.28 8.04 -3.16
C LEU A 144 -3.64 7.57 -3.71
N ASP A 145 -4.58 7.21 -2.83
CA ASP A 145 -5.91 6.79 -3.25
C ASP A 145 -6.65 7.95 -3.95
N ASN A 146 -6.54 9.17 -3.41
CA ASN A 146 -7.05 10.38 -4.06
C ASN A 146 -6.40 10.62 -5.42
N PHE A 147 -5.07 10.44 -5.53
CA PHE A 147 -4.36 10.57 -6.80
C PHE A 147 -4.91 9.62 -7.87
N PHE A 148 -5.19 8.36 -7.51
CA PHE A 148 -5.86 7.42 -8.41
C PHE A 148 -7.27 7.88 -8.78
N SER A 149 -8.07 8.28 -7.79
CA SER A 149 -9.44 8.70 -8.03
C SER A 149 -9.55 9.95 -8.90
N GLU A 150 -8.58 10.86 -8.87
CA GLU A 150 -8.61 12.12 -9.62
C GLU A 150 -7.95 12.03 -11.00
N ASN A 151 -6.96 11.13 -11.18
CA ASN A 151 -6.16 11.07 -12.41
C ASN A 151 -6.46 9.81 -13.25
N PHE A 152 -7.07 8.79 -12.63
CA PHE A 152 -7.34 7.48 -13.23
C PHE A 152 -8.74 7.00 -12.84
N GLU A 153 -9.75 7.85 -13.01
CA GLU A 153 -11.14 7.62 -12.58
C GLU A 153 -11.69 6.25 -13.00
N SER A 154 -11.60 5.89 -14.28
CA SER A 154 -12.08 4.59 -14.77
C SER A 154 -11.34 3.40 -14.17
N VAL A 155 -10.02 3.53 -13.95
CA VAL A 155 -9.24 2.50 -13.25
C VAL A 155 -9.72 2.35 -11.81
N TRP A 156 -9.93 3.47 -11.13
CA TRP A 156 -10.38 3.51 -9.75
C TRP A 156 -11.75 2.84 -9.60
N MET A 157 -12.71 3.18 -10.47
CA MET A 157 -14.04 2.56 -10.52
C MET A 157 -13.95 1.05 -10.74
N PHE A 158 -13.15 0.60 -11.72
CA PHE A 158 -12.98 -0.83 -11.98
C PHE A 158 -12.42 -1.56 -10.77
N CYS A 159 -11.41 -1.00 -10.11
CA CYS A 159 -10.79 -1.63 -8.95
C CYS A 159 -11.72 -1.69 -7.73
N LEU A 160 -12.62 -0.72 -7.58
CA LEU A 160 -13.64 -0.73 -6.53
C LEU A 160 -14.82 -1.66 -6.84
N SER A 161 -15.06 -1.97 -8.12
CA SER A 161 -16.16 -2.85 -8.53
C SER A 161 -16.05 -4.28 -7.99
N GLY A 162 -14.84 -4.73 -7.65
CA GLY A 162 -14.58 -6.10 -7.21
C GLY A 162 -14.60 -7.15 -8.33
N LEU A 163 -14.77 -6.73 -9.59
CA LEU A 163 -14.77 -7.62 -10.75
C LEU A 163 -13.36 -8.16 -11.05
N ASP A 164 -13.32 -9.41 -11.51
CA ASP A 164 -12.09 -10.03 -12.00
C ASP A 164 -11.72 -9.51 -13.40
N LEU A 165 -10.42 -9.27 -13.61
CA LEU A 165 -9.91 -8.84 -14.91
C LEU A 165 -9.85 -10.02 -15.89
N ILE A 166 -10.76 -10.02 -16.87
CA ILE A 166 -10.79 -11.02 -17.93
C ILE A 166 -9.84 -10.59 -19.07
N MET A 167 -8.81 -11.40 -19.32
CA MET A 167 -7.70 -11.07 -20.22
C MET A 167 -7.89 -11.55 -21.67
N ASP A 168 -9.06 -12.07 -22.05
CA ASP A 168 -9.32 -12.37 -23.46
C ASP A 168 -9.48 -11.08 -24.26
N ASN A 169 -9.04 -11.09 -25.53
CA ASN A 169 -9.00 -9.88 -26.35
C ASN A 169 -10.37 -9.22 -26.50
N LYS A 170 -11.46 -9.99 -26.56
CA LYS A 170 -12.80 -9.44 -26.79
C LYS A 170 -13.30 -8.71 -25.55
N SER A 171 -13.25 -9.37 -24.39
CA SER A 171 -13.72 -8.79 -23.12
C SER A 171 -12.86 -7.59 -22.73
N LEU A 172 -11.54 -7.70 -22.88
CA LEU A 172 -10.63 -6.62 -22.55
C LEU A 172 -10.83 -5.39 -23.44
N SER A 173 -10.95 -5.57 -24.77
CA SER A 173 -11.22 -4.46 -25.68
C SER A 173 -12.58 -3.80 -25.40
N LEU A 174 -13.60 -4.59 -25.05
CA LEU A 174 -14.90 -4.04 -24.67
C LEU A 174 -14.82 -3.20 -23.39
N MET A 175 -14.18 -3.73 -22.34
CA MET A 175 -13.98 -3.02 -21.08
C MET A 175 -13.24 -1.69 -21.31
N LEU A 176 -12.12 -1.72 -22.05
CA LEU A 176 -11.34 -0.51 -22.35
C LEU A 176 -12.13 0.50 -23.19
N TYR A 177 -12.95 0.04 -24.13
CA TYR A 177 -13.84 0.90 -24.92
C TYR A 177 -14.90 1.57 -24.04
N LYS A 178 -15.52 0.81 -23.13
CA LYS A 178 -16.50 1.33 -22.18
C LYS A 178 -15.88 2.34 -21.22
N ALA A 179 -14.66 2.07 -20.75
CA ALA A 179 -13.90 2.94 -19.85
C ALA A 179 -13.50 4.32 -20.44
N MET A 180 -13.76 4.56 -21.73
CA MET A 180 -13.54 5.88 -22.36
C MET A 180 -14.59 6.92 -21.96
N ASP A 181 -15.76 6.48 -21.49
CA ASP A 181 -16.87 7.32 -21.03
C ASP A 181 -17.30 6.84 -19.64
N LEU A 182 -17.21 7.73 -18.65
CA LEU A 182 -17.37 7.34 -17.25
C LEU A 182 -18.80 6.91 -16.91
N GLU A 183 -19.83 7.58 -17.44
CA GLU A 183 -21.23 7.22 -17.19
C GLU A 183 -21.54 5.84 -17.79
N ILE A 184 -21.11 5.62 -19.04
CA ILE A 184 -21.28 4.32 -19.71
C ILE A 184 -20.51 3.22 -18.99
N PHE A 185 -19.34 3.54 -18.44
CA PHE A 185 -18.52 2.58 -17.72
C PHE A 185 -19.13 2.19 -16.37
N GLU A 186 -19.68 3.16 -15.63
CA GLU A 186 -20.39 2.93 -14.37
C GLU A 186 -21.57 1.96 -14.58
N ASP A 187 -22.45 2.29 -15.53
CA ASP A 187 -23.58 1.44 -15.91
C ASP A 187 -23.11 0.03 -16.29
N TRP A 188 -22.02 -0.07 -17.06
CA TRP A 188 -21.47 -1.35 -17.48
C TRP A 188 -20.95 -2.18 -16.28
N LEU A 189 -20.27 -1.55 -15.32
CA LEU A 189 -19.79 -2.22 -14.12
C LEU A 189 -20.93 -2.74 -13.25
N GLU A 190 -22.00 -1.96 -13.08
CA GLU A 190 -23.19 -2.39 -12.34
C GLU A 190 -23.83 -3.63 -12.98
N ASN A 191 -24.03 -3.60 -14.30
CA ASN A 191 -24.59 -4.72 -15.04
C ASN A 191 -23.72 -5.99 -14.92
N GLU A 192 -22.39 -5.87 -15.03
CA GLU A 192 -21.51 -7.04 -14.89
C GLU A 192 -21.48 -7.59 -13.46
N ASN A 193 -21.56 -6.72 -12.45
CA ASN A 193 -21.72 -7.14 -11.06
C ASN A 193 -23.04 -7.86 -10.82
N GLU A 194 -24.15 -7.35 -11.35
CA GLU A 194 -25.45 -8.02 -11.25
C GLU A 194 -25.41 -9.41 -11.91
N ARG A 195 -24.80 -9.51 -13.10
CA ARG A 195 -24.60 -10.80 -13.78
C ARG A 195 -23.78 -11.75 -12.92
N LEU A 196 -22.68 -11.28 -12.32
CA LEU A 196 -21.86 -12.09 -11.43
C LEU A 196 -22.64 -12.57 -10.21
N CYS A 197 -23.42 -11.67 -9.58
CA CYS A 197 -24.30 -12.02 -8.46
C CYS A 197 -25.32 -13.09 -8.84
N ASN A 198 -25.98 -12.95 -9.99
CA ASN A 198 -26.94 -13.93 -10.50
C ASN A 198 -26.26 -15.29 -10.73
N TYR A 199 -25.06 -15.31 -11.31
CA TYR A 199 -24.28 -16.54 -11.46
C TYR A 199 -23.89 -17.19 -10.13
N ILE A 200 -23.46 -16.42 -9.14
CA ILE A 200 -23.06 -16.93 -7.82
C ILE A 200 -24.28 -17.49 -7.06
N ASN A 201 -25.43 -16.82 -7.19
CA ASN A 201 -26.67 -17.22 -6.53
C ASN A 201 -27.45 -18.32 -7.29
N ALA A 202 -27.01 -18.67 -8.51
CA ALA A 202 -27.73 -19.55 -9.44
C ALA A 202 -29.15 -19.06 -9.78
N ASP A 203 -29.36 -17.75 -9.71
CA ASP A 203 -30.57 -17.08 -10.15
C ASP A 203 -30.43 -16.85 -11.67
N TYR A 204 -31.24 -17.53 -12.48
CA TYR A 204 -31.22 -17.44 -13.95
C TYR A 204 -32.40 -16.64 -14.50
#